data_AF-A0A0M4CZ52-F1
#
_entry.id   AF-A0A0M4CZ52-F1
#
_cell.length_a   1.000
_cell.length_b   1.000
_cell.length_c   1.000
_cell.angle_alpha   90.00
_cell.angle_beta   90.00
_cell.angle_gamma   90.00
#
_symmetry.space_group_name_H-M   'P 1'
#
loop_
_entity.id
_entity.type
_entity.pdbx_description
1 polymer ?
#
loop_
_entity_poly.entity_id
_entity_poly.type
_entity_poly.pdbx_seq_one_letter_code
_entity_poly.pdbx_strand_id
1 'polypeptide(L)'
;MEKFTLKKSLPSCRVDKRLLAQIETFFLTQVARGFKKEIESMMYVLEVKNPGELRKFSVTLLTREGILDLPSMSEFKGEALDPSLRKAVVSLKLGRPELIDITLTFSRQGFPLMELTTFSKTVHQAGAQIHQKLLSIMGNWSNRNWIVHHRLFRGALILAIPGGVVGYGYLRQLDLSRLLFAQGWLLILAALLSLALTRIFPRTSFKTRRHINFRMLGALVLFSTTLAAIAGYVTLLLFELGHLSR
;
A
#
# COMPACT_ATOMS: atom_id res chain seq x y z
N MET A 1 -1.26 -27.28 21.18
CA MET A 1 -0.39 -26.08 21.13
C MET A 1 -1.17 -24.96 20.48
N GLU A 2 -1.35 -23.83 21.15
CA GLU A 2 -2.03 -22.65 20.58
C GLU A 2 -1.12 -21.94 19.57
N LYS A 3 -1.68 -21.56 18.41
CA LYS A 3 -0.97 -20.81 17.38
C LYS A 3 -1.28 -19.31 17.52
N PHE A 4 -0.28 -18.52 17.87
CA PHE A 4 -0.41 -17.07 17.94
C PHE A 4 -0.18 -16.46 16.55
N THR A 5 -1.12 -15.60 16.11
CA THR A 5 -1.01 -14.89 14.83
C THR A 5 -1.07 -13.38 15.06
N LEU A 6 -0.03 -12.67 14.64
CA LEU A 6 0.04 -11.22 14.66
C LEU A 6 -0.09 -10.68 13.23
N LYS A 7 -1.20 -10.00 12.94
CA LYS A 7 -1.42 -9.30 11.67
C LYS A 7 -1.29 -7.80 11.88
N LYS A 8 -0.38 -7.16 11.14
CA LYS A 8 -0.17 -5.71 11.18
C LYS A 8 -0.02 -5.14 9.77
N SER A 9 -0.67 -4.02 9.54
CA SER A 9 -0.54 -3.24 8.31
C SER A 9 0.70 -2.38 8.35
N LEU A 10 1.35 -2.27 7.19
CA LEU A 10 2.56 -1.49 6.99
C LEU A 10 2.25 -0.23 6.17
N PRO A 11 3.11 0.82 6.23
CA PRO A 11 2.87 2.05 5.49
C PRO A 11 2.91 1.81 3.97
N SER A 12 2.26 2.70 3.22
CA SER A 12 2.38 2.73 1.77
C SER A 12 3.84 2.92 1.35
N CYS A 13 4.37 2.06 0.49
CA CYS A 13 5.76 2.10 0.08
C CYS A 13 5.94 1.85 -1.43
N ARG A 14 7.08 2.31 -1.95
CA ARG A 14 7.56 1.95 -3.28
C ARG A 14 8.47 0.73 -3.18
N VAL A 15 8.00 -0.41 -3.67
CA VAL A 15 8.74 -1.67 -3.68
C VAL A 15 9.71 -1.69 -4.85
N ASP A 16 10.99 -1.83 -4.55
CA ASP A 16 12.05 -2.06 -5.51
C ASP A 16 12.97 -3.19 -5.05
N LYS A 17 13.92 -3.58 -5.91
CA LYS A 17 14.91 -4.62 -5.58
C LYS A 17 15.68 -4.32 -4.29
N ARG A 18 15.98 -3.04 -4.03
CA ARG A 18 16.76 -2.61 -2.86
C ARG A 18 15.98 -2.81 -1.57
N LEU A 19 14.69 -2.44 -1.55
CA LEU A 19 13.81 -2.69 -0.41
C LEU A 19 13.73 -4.19 -0.10
N LEU A 20 13.50 -5.03 -1.12
CA LEU A 20 13.40 -6.47 -0.94
C LEU A 20 14.72 -7.06 -0.41
N ALA A 21 15.87 -6.64 -0.95
CA ALA A 21 17.19 -7.07 -0.47
C ALA A 21 17.48 -6.59 0.97
N GLN A 22 17.01 -5.41 1.37
CA GLN A 22 17.17 -4.95 2.75
C GLN A 22 16.26 -5.72 3.72
N ILE A 23 15.04 -6.04 3.31
CA ILE A 23 14.14 -6.91 4.09
C ILE A 23 14.76 -8.30 4.25
N GLU A 24 15.30 -8.88 3.17
CA GLU A 24 16.04 -10.14 3.20
C GLU A 24 17.20 -10.06 4.21
N THR A 25 18.02 -9.01 4.11
CA THR A 25 19.15 -8.80 5.04
C THR A 25 18.65 -8.71 6.49
N PHE A 26 17.57 -7.95 6.74
CA PHE A 26 16.97 -7.81 8.05
C PHE A 26 16.48 -9.16 8.62
N PHE A 27 15.80 -9.96 7.80
CA PHE A 27 15.30 -11.28 8.17
C PHE A 27 16.43 -12.28 8.44
N LEU A 28 17.39 -12.39 7.52
CA LEU A 28 18.47 -13.36 7.63
C LEU A 28 19.49 -13.01 8.72
N THR A 29 19.65 -11.73 9.06
CA THR A 29 20.64 -11.27 10.05
C THR A 29 20.00 -10.89 11.39
N GLN A 30 19.12 -9.90 11.43
CA GLN A 30 18.64 -9.33 12.69
C GLN A 30 17.58 -10.20 13.36
N VAL A 31 16.62 -10.71 12.59
CA VAL A 31 15.59 -11.61 13.14
C VAL A 31 16.25 -12.90 13.61
N ALA A 32 17.10 -13.51 12.77
CA ALA A 32 17.83 -14.72 13.15
C ALA A 32 18.72 -14.54 14.40
N ARG A 33 19.38 -13.38 14.57
CA ARG A 33 20.14 -13.07 15.79
C ARG A 33 19.25 -12.95 17.02
N GLY A 34 18.04 -12.40 16.87
CA GLY A 34 17.07 -12.27 17.96
C GLY A 34 16.62 -13.62 18.53
N PHE A 35 16.65 -14.69 17.72
CA PHE A 35 16.26 -16.04 18.10
C PHE A 35 17.44 -17.01 18.19
N LYS A 36 18.67 -16.50 18.39
CA LYS A 36 19.88 -17.33 18.34
C LYS A 36 19.85 -18.46 19.38
N LYS A 37 19.41 -18.17 20.62
CA LYS A 37 19.36 -19.15 21.70
C LYS A 37 18.36 -20.27 21.41
N GLU A 38 17.18 -19.92 20.91
CA GLU A 38 16.14 -20.87 20.54
C GLU A 38 16.59 -21.75 19.37
N ILE A 39 17.24 -21.16 18.35
CA ILE A 39 17.80 -21.90 17.21
C ILE A 39 18.92 -22.85 17.68
N GLU A 40 19.84 -22.40 18.54
CA GLU A 40 20.90 -23.24 19.08
C GLU A 40 20.35 -24.41 19.90
N SER A 41 19.32 -24.17 20.72
CA SER A 41 18.64 -25.25 21.46
C SER A 41 18.01 -26.28 20.52
N MET A 42 17.40 -25.83 19.42
CA MET A 42 16.84 -26.73 18.41
C MET A 42 17.92 -27.50 17.64
N MET A 43 19.04 -26.85 17.32
CA MET A 43 20.16 -27.52 16.66
C MET A 43 20.70 -28.67 17.50
N TYR A 44 20.80 -28.47 18.82
CA TYR A 44 21.21 -29.53 19.75
C TYR A 44 20.21 -30.69 19.77
N VAL A 45 18.91 -30.39 19.90
CA VAL A 45 17.86 -31.42 19.96
C VAL A 45 17.69 -32.20 18.65
N LEU A 46 17.90 -31.54 17.50
CA LEU A 46 17.72 -32.13 16.18
C LEU A 46 19.02 -32.62 15.54
N GLU A 47 20.14 -32.53 16.25
CA GLU A 47 21.49 -32.88 15.76
C GLU A 47 21.88 -32.16 14.45
N VAL A 48 21.34 -30.96 14.24
CA VAL A 48 21.61 -30.15 13.03
C VAL A 48 22.91 -29.39 13.22
N LYS A 49 23.89 -29.64 12.34
CA LYS A 49 25.21 -28.97 12.39
C LYS A 49 25.19 -27.54 11.87
N ASN A 50 24.29 -27.22 10.93
CA ASN A 50 24.23 -25.91 10.27
C ASN A 50 22.97 -25.12 10.63
N PRO A 51 23.09 -23.90 11.19
CA PRO A 51 21.92 -23.08 11.53
C PRO A 51 21.11 -22.66 10.30
N GLY A 52 21.71 -22.69 9.11
CA GLY A 52 21.05 -22.37 7.84
C GLY A 52 19.94 -23.36 7.46
N GLU A 53 20.03 -24.63 7.88
CA GLU A 53 19.01 -25.64 7.54
C GLU A 53 17.68 -25.41 8.27
N LEU A 54 17.75 -24.67 9.37
CA LEU A 54 16.61 -24.20 10.16
C LEU A 54 16.07 -22.86 9.67
N ARG A 55 16.64 -22.28 8.60
CA ARG A 55 16.21 -21.00 8.01
C ARG A 55 15.76 -21.24 6.58
N LYS A 56 14.50 -20.96 6.30
CA LYS A 56 13.98 -20.93 4.92
C LYS A 56 13.51 -19.53 4.63
N PHE A 57 14.14 -18.90 3.65
CA PHE A 57 13.74 -17.60 3.12
C PHE A 57 13.27 -17.80 1.68
N SER A 58 12.22 -17.08 1.29
CA SER A 58 11.80 -17.04 -0.10
C SER A 58 11.16 -15.70 -0.45
N VAL A 59 11.29 -15.34 -1.71
CA VAL A 59 10.61 -14.21 -2.34
C VAL A 59 9.79 -14.73 -3.51
N THR A 60 8.48 -14.66 -3.37
CA THR A 60 7.52 -15.02 -4.41
C THR A 60 7.06 -13.76 -5.13
N LEU A 61 7.30 -13.68 -6.43
CA LEU A 61 6.85 -12.60 -7.30
C LEU A 61 5.71 -13.13 -8.19
N LEU A 62 4.52 -12.57 -8.00
CA LEU A 62 3.34 -12.92 -8.79
C LEU A 62 3.17 -11.92 -9.95
N THR A 63 3.50 -12.38 -11.16
CA THR A 63 3.37 -11.62 -12.41
C THR A 63 2.10 -12.03 -13.15
N ARG A 64 1.88 -11.51 -14.36
CA ARG A 64 0.80 -12.02 -15.24
C ARG A 64 1.17 -13.34 -15.90
N GLU A 65 2.46 -13.55 -16.12
CA GLU A 65 3.01 -14.68 -16.86
C GLU A 65 3.20 -15.91 -15.96
N GLY A 66 3.29 -15.71 -14.65
CA GLY A 66 3.33 -16.81 -13.70
C GLY A 66 3.74 -16.40 -12.29
N ILE A 67 4.21 -17.39 -11.55
CA ILE A 67 4.77 -17.24 -10.20
C ILE A 67 6.27 -17.47 -10.31
N LEU A 68 7.07 -16.51 -9.86
CA LEU A 68 8.51 -16.63 -9.75
C LEU A 68 8.89 -16.72 -8.28
N ASP A 69 9.28 -17.92 -7.84
CA ASP A 69 9.79 -18.16 -6.49
C ASP A 69 11.32 -18.11 -6.50
N LEU A 70 11.87 -17.21 -5.69
CA LEU A 70 13.30 -16.99 -5.54
C LEU A 70 13.72 -17.31 -4.12
N PRO A 71 14.74 -18.14 -3.89
CA PRO A 71 15.29 -18.38 -2.55
C PRO A 71 16.10 -17.18 -2.01
N SER A 72 16.51 -16.24 -2.87
CA SER A 72 17.18 -14.98 -2.50
C SER A 72 16.95 -13.90 -3.56
N MET A 73 16.96 -12.62 -3.17
CA MET A 73 16.92 -11.52 -4.14
C MET A 73 18.22 -11.38 -4.95
N SER A 74 19.30 -12.00 -4.50
CA SER A 74 20.57 -12.05 -5.25
C SER A 74 20.43 -12.77 -6.59
N GLU A 75 19.57 -13.79 -6.66
CA GLU A 75 19.28 -14.57 -7.88
C GLU A 75 18.43 -13.80 -8.90
N PHE A 76 17.83 -12.69 -8.50
CA PHE A 76 17.05 -11.84 -9.40
C PHE A 76 17.97 -11.10 -10.38
N LYS A 77 18.05 -11.60 -11.62
CA LYS A 77 18.91 -11.07 -12.69
C LYS A 77 18.52 -9.66 -13.20
N GLY A 78 17.31 -9.17 -12.88
CA GLY A 78 16.84 -7.86 -13.32
C GLY A 78 17.31 -6.69 -12.45
N GLU A 79 17.48 -5.52 -13.05
CA GLU A 79 17.68 -4.25 -12.32
C GLU A 79 16.38 -3.67 -11.76
N ALA A 80 15.26 -3.97 -12.41
CA ALA A 80 13.93 -3.51 -12.03
C ALA A 80 12.94 -4.68 -12.06
N LEU A 81 11.85 -4.55 -11.29
CA LEU A 81 10.80 -5.55 -11.23
C LEU A 81 9.98 -5.55 -12.53
N ASP A 82 9.34 -6.67 -12.82
CA ASP A 82 8.46 -6.82 -13.98
C ASP A 82 7.29 -5.80 -13.91
N PRO A 83 7.01 -5.02 -14.97
CA PRO A 83 5.82 -4.15 -15.05
C PRO A 83 4.49 -4.84 -14.78
N SER A 84 4.41 -6.14 -15.07
CA SER A 84 3.24 -6.99 -14.90
C SER A 84 3.03 -7.46 -13.45
N LEU A 85 3.99 -7.20 -12.55
CA LEU A 85 3.96 -7.60 -11.14
C LEU A 85 2.70 -7.07 -10.44
N ARG A 86 1.98 -8.00 -9.80
CA ARG A 86 0.74 -7.73 -9.05
C ARG A 86 0.96 -7.82 -7.53
N LYS A 87 1.75 -8.79 -7.10
CA LYS A 87 2.00 -9.11 -5.70
C LYS A 87 3.44 -9.59 -5.53
N ALA A 88 4.09 -9.17 -4.45
CA ALA A 88 5.35 -9.73 -3.99
C ALA A 88 5.13 -10.26 -2.56
N VAL A 89 5.59 -11.46 -2.28
CA VAL A 89 5.54 -12.07 -0.95
C VAL A 89 6.95 -12.38 -0.53
N VAL A 90 7.34 -11.92 0.65
CA VAL A 90 8.62 -12.26 1.27
C VAL A 90 8.31 -13.09 2.49
N SER A 91 8.81 -14.32 2.53
CA SER A 91 8.57 -15.23 3.65
C SER A 91 9.87 -15.64 4.33
N LEU A 92 9.83 -15.73 5.65
CA LEU A 92 10.91 -16.26 6.49
C LEU A 92 10.31 -17.26 7.46
N LYS A 93 10.79 -18.49 7.39
CA LYS A 93 10.49 -19.57 8.34
C LYS A 93 11.75 -19.92 9.11
N LEU A 94 11.66 -19.88 10.44
CA LEU A 94 12.77 -20.23 11.34
C LEU A 94 12.38 -21.41 12.23
N GLY A 95 13.27 -22.38 12.37
CA GLY A 95 13.12 -23.56 13.22
C GLY A 95 12.42 -24.75 12.54
N ARG A 96 12.53 -25.93 13.17
CA ARG A 96 11.78 -27.15 12.83
C ARG A 96 11.34 -27.85 14.12
N PRO A 97 10.04 -28.03 14.40
CA PRO A 97 8.91 -27.37 13.73
C PRO A 97 9.03 -25.84 13.76
N GLU A 98 8.34 -25.15 12.85
CA GLU A 98 8.49 -23.71 12.63
C GLU A 98 8.22 -22.92 13.92
N LEU A 99 9.27 -22.31 14.50
CA LEU A 99 9.17 -21.43 15.67
C LEU A 99 8.43 -20.15 15.33
N ILE A 100 8.74 -19.59 14.16
CA ILE A 100 8.22 -18.34 13.66
C ILE A 100 8.16 -18.39 12.13
N ASP A 101 7.01 -18.02 11.60
CA ASP A 101 6.77 -17.78 10.18
C ASP A 101 6.38 -16.31 10.01
N ILE A 102 7.21 -15.55 9.31
CA ILE A 102 7.00 -14.15 9.00
C ILE A 102 6.74 -14.04 7.51
N THR A 103 5.55 -13.60 7.15
CA THR A 103 5.15 -13.35 5.77
C THR A 103 4.84 -11.87 5.58
N LEU A 104 5.57 -11.23 4.66
CA LEU A 104 5.30 -9.88 4.18
C LEU A 104 4.66 -9.94 2.81
N THR A 105 3.45 -9.40 2.70
CA THR A 105 2.71 -9.32 1.44
C THR A 105 2.64 -7.88 0.96
N PHE A 106 3.17 -7.64 -0.23
CA PHE A 106 3.03 -6.40 -0.98
C PHE A 106 2.05 -6.63 -2.13
N SER A 107 0.90 -5.96 -2.11
CA SER A 107 -0.11 -6.04 -3.18
C SER A 107 -0.37 -4.67 -3.77
N ARG A 108 -0.37 -4.55 -5.11
CA ARG A 108 -0.50 -3.27 -5.85
C ARG A 108 -1.70 -2.40 -5.45
N GLN A 109 -2.77 -3.02 -4.95
CA GLN A 109 -4.01 -2.33 -4.54
C GLN A 109 -4.24 -2.33 -3.02
N GLY A 110 -3.39 -3.03 -2.26
CA GLY A 110 -3.51 -3.16 -0.81
C GLY A 110 -2.46 -2.35 -0.06
N PHE A 111 -2.65 -2.21 1.24
CA PHE A 111 -1.51 -1.90 2.11
C PHE A 111 -0.59 -3.12 2.16
N PRO A 112 0.73 -2.93 2.32
CA PRO A 112 1.56 -4.05 2.67
C PRO A 112 1.14 -4.60 4.04
N LEU A 113 1.19 -5.92 4.17
CA LEU A 113 0.74 -6.63 5.35
C LEU A 113 1.87 -7.50 5.87
N MET A 114 2.07 -7.46 7.18
CA MET A 114 2.91 -8.39 7.90
C MET A 114 2.02 -9.37 8.65
N GLU A 115 2.24 -10.65 8.41
CA GLU A 115 1.68 -11.75 9.17
C GLU A 115 2.82 -12.50 9.84
N LEU A 116 2.78 -12.58 11.17
CA LEU A 116 3.72 -13.37 11.96
C LEU A 116 2.94 -14.45 12.67
N THR A 117 3.29 -15.70 12.44
CA THR A 117 2.71 -16.84 13.16
C THR A 117 3.76 -17.56 13.98
N THR A 118 3.42 -17.93 15.22
CA THR A 118 4.33 -18.60 16.15
C THR A 118 3.56 -19.47 17.14
N PHE A 119 4.21 -20.49 17.67
CA PHE A 119 3.66 -21.33 18.75
C PHE A 119 4.13 -20.89 20.14
N SER A 120 5.05 -19.93 20.24
CA SER A 120 5.60 -19.47 21.52
C SER A 120 5.13 -18.06 21.89
N LYS A 121 4.67 -17.91 23.14
CA LYS A 121 4.23 -16.62 23.70
C LYS A 121 5.38 -15.61 23.82
N THR A 122 6.61 -16.07 24.10
CA THR A 122 7.80 -15.20 24.18
C THR A 122 8.17 -14.65 22.81
N VAL A 123 8.11 -15.50 21.78
CA VAL A 123 8.34 -15.13 20.38
C VAL A 123 7.26 -14.17 19.86
N HIS A 124 6.02 -14.33 20.32
CA HIS A 124 4.93 -13.41 19.98
C HIS A 124 5.20 -11.98 20.46
N GLN A 125 5.76 -11.80 21.66
CA GLN A 125 6.16 -10.49 22.19
C GLN A 125 7.27 -9.85 21.35
N ALA A 126 8.24 -10.65 20.88
CA ALA A 126 9.29 -10.17 19.97
C ALA A 126 8.72 -9.69 18.61
N GLY A 127 7.53 -10.17 18.22
CA GLY A 127 6.84 -9.74 17.00
C GLY A 127 6.57 -8.22 16.93
N ALA A 128 6.34 -7.56 18.07
CA ALA A 128 6.16 -6.10 18.11
C ALA A 128 7.47 -5.36 17.74
N GLN A 129 8.62 -5.86 18.18
CA GLN A 129 9.93 -5.28 17.85
C GLN A 129 10.27 -5.48 16.37
N ILE A 130 9.97 -6.68 15.83
CA ILE A 130 10.13 -6.97 14.40
C ILE A 130 9.28 -6.01 13.57
N HIS A 131 8.02 -5.79 13.97
CA HIS A 131 7.13 -4.84 13.32
C HIS A 131 7.69 -3.41 13.35
N GLN A 132 8.15 -2.91 14.49
CA GLN A 132 8.72 -1.56 14.59
C GLN A 132 9.95 -1.38 13.70
N LYS A 133 10.84 -2.38 13.64
CA LYS A 133 12.01 -2.32 12.76
C LYS A 133 11.61 -2.33 11.29
N LEU A 134 10.61 -3.13 10.91
CA LEU A 134 10.06 -3.11 9.56
C LEU A 134 9.43 -1.75 9.22
N LEU A 135 8.73 -1.11 10.15
CA LEU A 135 8.24 0.25 9.96
C LEU A 135 9.38 1.22 9.67
N SER A 136 10.50 1.13 10.40
CA SER A 136 11.66 1.99 10.17
C SER A 136 12.30 1.75 8.79
N ILE A 137 12.43 0.48 8.38
CA ILE A 137 12.92 0.13 7.04
C ILE A 137 11.98 0.74 6.00
N MET A 138 10.68 0.46 6.06
CA MET A 138 9.73 0.95 5.05
C MET A 138 9.51 2.46 5.08
N GLY A 139 9.77 3.14 6.20
CA GLY A 139 9.70 4.60 6.30
C GLY A 139 10.57 5.30 5.24
N ASN A 140 11.75 4.75 4.96
CA ASN A 140 12.68 5.28 3.95
C ASN A 140 12.21 5.04 2.50
N TRP A 141 11.30 4.07 2.28
CA TRP A 141 10.66 3.78 0.99
C TRP A 141 9.20 4.23 0.94
N SER A 142 8.78 5.06 1.91
CA SER A 142 7.40 5.54 2.01
C SER A 142 7.01 6.31 0.76
N ASN A 143 5.78 6.07 0.30
CA ASN A 143 5.25 6.79 -0.85
C ASN A 143 4.86 8.22 -0.42
N ARG A 144 5.45 9.24 -1.05
CA ARG A 144 5.17 10.66 -0.75
C ARG A 144 3.69 11.03 -0.92
N ASN A 145 2.99 10.28 -1.77
CA ASN A 145 1.57 10.50 -2.10
C ASN A 145 0.60 9.75 -1.16
N TRP A 146 1.06 9.26 0.00
CA TRP A 146 0.21 8.57 0.97
C TRP A 146 -0.99 9.42 1.43
N ILE A 147 -0.84 10.75 1.40
CA ILE A 147 -1.87 11.72 1.82
C ILE A 147 -3.19 11.56 1.05
N VAL A 148 -3.12 11.11 -0.21
CA VAL A 148 -4.28 10.85 -1.09
C VAL A 148 -5.19 9.74 -0.52
N HIS A 149 -4.66 8.89 0.35
CA HIS A 149 -5.42 7.83 1.00
C HIS A 149 -5.95 8.19 2.38
N HIS A 150 -5.60 9.37 2.91
CA HIS A 150 -6.07 9.81 4.21
C HIS A 150 -7.57 10.16 4.16
N ARG A 151 -8.35 9.68 5.12
CA ARG A 151 -9.81 9.90 5.15
C ARG A 151 -10.16 11.38 5.19
N LEU A 152 -9.44 12.17 5.99
CA LEU A 152 -9.66 13.61 6.09
C LEU A 152 -9.34 14.33 4.78
N PHE A 153 -8.24 13.96 4.10
CA PHE A 153 -7.91 14.56 2.81
C PHE A 153 -8.98 14.28 1.76
N ARG A 154 -9.48 13.04 1.72
CA ARG A 154 -10.58 12.66 0.81
C ARG A 154 -11.87 13.39 1.13
N GLY A 155 -12.24 13.48 2.41
CA GLY A 155 -13.40 14.22 2.85
C GLY A 155 -13.29 15.70 2.49
N ALA A 156 -12.13 16.31 2.77
CA ALA A 156 -11.85 17.69 2.41
C ALA A 156 -11.91 17.92 0.88
N LEU A 157 -11.34 17.01 0.07
CA LEU A 157 -11.43 17.10 -1.39
C LEU A 157 -12.88 17.05 -1.89
N ILE A 158 -13.69 16.14 -1.33
CA ILE A 158 -15.09 15.98 -1.72
C ILE A 158 -15.92 17.21 -1.34
N LEU A 159 -15.63 17.82 -0.18
CA LEU A 159 -16.39 18.96 0.34
C LEU A 159 -15.88 20.32 -0.16
N ALA A 160 -14.62 20.42 -0.59
CA ALA A 160 -14.03 21.68 -1.03
C ALA A 160 -14.72 22.23 -2.29
N ILE A 161 -15.07 21.35 -3.25
CA ILE A 161 -15.70 21.76 -4.50
C ILE A 161 -17.13 22.27 -4.24
N PRO A 162 -18.04 21.51 -3.60
CA PRO A 162 -19.37 22.01 -3.28
C PRO A 162 -19.34 23.21 -2.33
N GLY A 163 -18.47 23.20 -1.31
CA GLY A 163 -18.30 24.32 -0.38
C GLY A 163 -17.84 25.61 -1.04
N GLY A 164 -16.91 25.52 -2.01
CA GLY A 164 -16.47 26.67 -2.81
C GLY A 164 -17.61 27.25 -3.67
N VAL A 165 -18.45 26.39 -4.24
CA VAL A 165 -19.62 26.81 -5.04
C VAL A 165 -20.67 27.49 -4.17
N VAL A 166 -20.98 26.96 -2.98
CA VAL A 166 -21.90 27.63 -2.03
C VAL A 166 -21.33 28.96 -1.56
N GLY A 167 -20.04 29.00 -1.18
CA GLY A 167 -19.38 30.22 -0.73
C GLY A 167 -19.40 31.31 -1.79
N TYR A 168 -19.12 30.96 -3.05
CA TYR A 168 -19.22 31.89 -4.17
C TYR A 168 -20.66 32.37 -4.42
N GLY A 169 -21.63 31.45 -4.38
CA GLY A 169 -23.04 31.76 -4.55
C GLY A 169 -23.58 32.71 -3.47
N TYR A 170 -23.16 32.51 -2.22
CA TYR A 170 -23.49 33.40 -1.10
C TYR A 170 -22.94 34.82 -1.32
N LEU A 171 -21.66 34.94 -1.72
CA LEU A 171 -21.05 36.25 -2.01
C LEU A 171 -21.72 36.99 -3.18
N ARG A 172 -22.29 36.26 -4.12
CA ARG A 172 -23.00 36.80 -5.29
C ARG A 172 -24.52 36.96 -5.08
N GLN A 173 -25.02 36.71 -3.85
CA GLN A 173 -26.45 36.79 -3.52
C GLN A 173 -27.33 35.91 -4.43
N LEU A 174 -26.82 34.76 -4.86
CA LEU A 174 -27.59 33.79 -5.66
C LEU A 174 -28.57 33.02 -4.76
N ASP A 175 -29.64 32.48 -5.37
CA ASP A 175 -30.64 31.65 -4.68
C ASP A 175 -30.00 30.42 -4.01
N LEU A 176 -29.84 30.50 -2.68
CA LEU A 176 -29.18 29.45 -1.89
C LEU A 176 -29.94 28.13 -1.92
N SER A 177 -31.27 28.17 -1.99
CA SER A 177 -32.14 26.96 -2.01
C SER A 177 -31.88 26.10 -3.25
N ARG A 178 -31.77 26.75 -4.43
CA ARG A 178 -31.45 26.08 -5.70
C ARG A 178 -30.01 25.58 -5.72
N LEU A 179 -29.07 26.38 -5.20
CA LEU A 179 -27.67 25.98 -5.01
C LEU A 179 -27.53 24.72 -4.16
N LEU A 180 -28.29 24.62 -3.06
CA LEU A 180 -28.29 23.46 -2.17
C LEU A 180 -28.87 22.22 -2.85
N PHE A 181 -29.94 22.36 -3.64
CA PHE A 181 -30.54 21.23 -4.37
C PHE A 181 -29.58 20.65 -5.43
N ALA A 182 -28.77 21.51 -6.06
CA ALA A 182 -27.78 21.11 -7.05
C ALA A 182 -26.48 20.50 -6.47
N GLN A 183 -26.29 20.53 -5.15
CA GLN A 183 -25.10 19.97 -4.48
C GLN A 183 -24.95 18.46 -4.68
N GLY A 184 -26.06 17.72 -4.86
CA GLY A 184 -26.04 16.26 -4.98
C GLY A 184 -25.14 15.77 -6.12
N TRP A 185 -25.24 16.41 -7.29
CA TRP A 185 -24.41 16.07 -8.44
C TRP A 185 -22.93 16.44 -8.23
N LEU A 186 -22.67 17.59 -7.61
CA LEU A 186 -21.30 18.00 -7.28
C LEU A 186 -20.63 17.04 -6.30
N LEU A 187 -21.37 16.53 -5.31
CA LEU A 187 -20.87 15.52 -4.37
C LEU A 187 -20.53 14.20 -5.07
N ILE A 188 -21.39 13.75 -6.00
CA ILE A 188 -21.15 12.53 -6.78
C ILE A 188 -19.91 12.69 -7.66
N LEU A 189 -19.78 13.81 -8.37
CA LEU A 189 -18.63 14.09 -9.23
C LEU A 189 -17.33 14.24 -8.42
N ALA A 190 -17.38 14.90 -7.26
CA ALA A 190 -16.23 15.04 -6.37
C ALA A 190 -15.82 13.69 -5.73
N ALA A 191 -16.79 12.81 -5.44
CA ALA A 191 -16.51 11.45 -5.00
C ALA A 191 -15.84 10.61 -6.11
N LEU A 192 -16.30 10.74 -7.36
CA LEU A 192 -15.67 10.12 -8.54
C LEU A 192 -14.24 10.62 -8.76
N LEU A 193 -14.01 11.93 -8.60
CA LEU A 193 -12.68 12.54 -8.67
C LEU A 193 -11.75 11.97 -7.60
N SER A 194 -12.23 11.83 -6.36
CA SER A 194 -11.50 11.22 -5.25
C SER A 194 -11.13 9.76 -5.55
N LEU A 195 -12.06 8.98 -6.11
CA LEU A 195 -11.80 7.61 -6.55
C LEU A 195 -10.74 7.55 -7.65
N ALA A 196 -10.84 8.40 -8.68
CA ALA A 196 -9.86 8.46 -9.76
C ALA A 196 -8.44 8.79 -9.25
N LEU A 197 -8.33 9.74 -8.32
CA LEU A 197 -7.06 10.13 -7.70
C LEU A 197 -6.37 8.95 -7.00
N THR A 198 -7.15 8.10 -6.34
CA THR A 198 -6.62 6.92 -5.62
C THR A 198 -6.17 5.79 -6.54
N ARG A 199 -6.62 5.79 -7.80
CA ARG A 199 -6.14 4.88 -8.85
C ARG A 199 -4.85 5.39 -9.48
N ILE A 200 -4.68 6.70 -9.60
CA ILE A 200 -3.45 7.34 -10.11
C ILE A 200 -2.30 7.15 -9.12
N PHE A 201 -2.58 7.29 -7.82
CA PHE A 201 -1.60 7.12 -6.76
C PHE A 201 -1.91 5.85 -5.96
N PRO A 202 -1.35 4.68 -6.34
CA PRO A 202 -1.56 3.45 -5.60
C PRO A 202 -0.79 3.43 -4.27
N ARG A 203 -1.34 2.71 -3.28
CA ARG A 203 -0.76 2.53 -1.94
C ARG A 203 0.58 1.81 -1.97
N THR A 204 0.73 0.82 -2.84
CA THR A 204 2.04 0.23 -3.13
C THR A 204 2.34 0.42 -4.60
N SER A 205 3.53 0.92 -4.88
CA SER A 205 4.02 1.07 -6.26
C SER A 205 5.23 0.20 -6.44
N PHE A 206 5.34 -0.49 -7.58
CA PHE A 206 6.52 -1.26 -7.92
C PHE A 206 7.42 -0.42 -8.82
N LYS A 207 8.72 -0.37 -8.55
CA LYS A 207 9.69 0.26 -9.45
C LYS A 207 9.99 -0.71 -10.59
N THR A 208 9.33 -0.49 -11.71
CA THR A 208 9.41 -1.34 -12.91
C THR A 208 10.19 -0.63 -14.02
N ARG A 209 10.60 -1.36 -15.07
CA ARG A 209 11.17 -0.75 -16.29
C ARG A 209 10.19 0.28 -16.88
N ARG A 210 10.71 1.34 -17.52
CA ARG A 210 9.93 2.44 -18.12
C ARG A 210 9.02 1.88 -19.23
N HIS A 211 7.79 1.54 -18.87
CA HIS A 211 6.69 1.35 -19.82
C HIS A 211 5.56 2.30 -19.46
N ILE A 212 4.91 2.82 -20.49
CA ILE A 212 3.71 3.62 -20.37
C ILE A 212 2.62 2.72 -19.78
N ASN A 213 2.21 3.02 -18.55
CA ASN A 213 1.17 2.26 -17.88
C ASN A 213 -0.19 2.70 -18.44
N PHE A 214 -0.70 2.01 -19.47
CA PHE A 214 -2.00 2.32 -20.10
C PHE A 214 -3.17 2.44 -19.09
N ARG A 215 -3.11 1.70 -17.97
CA ARG A 215 -4.10 1.85 -16.89
C ARG A 215 -4.00 3.19 -16.17
N MET A 216 -2.78 3.71 -16.02
CA MET A 216 -2.54 5.05 -15.47
C MET A 216 -3.01 6.12 -16.46
N LEU A 217 -2.79 5.93 -17.77
CA LEU A 217 -3.38 6.79 -18.81
C LEU A 217 -4.90 6.81 -18.71
N GLY A 218 -5.56 5.65 -18.64
CA GLY A 218 -7.01 5.58 -18.47
C GLY A 218 -7.51 6.26 -17.19
N ALA A 219 -6.78 6.13 -16.08
CA ALA A 219 -7.09 6.83 -14.84
C ALA A 219 -6.88 8.35 -14.94
N LEU A 220 -5.85 8.80 -15.67
CA LEU A 220 -5.60 10.21 -15.95
C LEU A 220 -6.68 10.80 -16.86
N VAL A 221 -7.11 10.07 -17.89
CA VAL A 221 -8.23 10.48 -18.75
C VAL A 221 -9.50 10.62 -17.91
N LEU A 222 -9.84 9.60 -17.11
CA LEU A 222 -11.00 9.66 -16.21
C LEU A 222 -10.93 10.84 -15.24
N PHE A 223 -9.74 11.12 -14.70
CA PHE A 223 -9.52 12.26 -13.83
C PHE A 223 -9.72 13.59 -14.58
N SER A 224 -9.19 13.71 -15.80
CA SER A 224 -9.36 14.92 -16.62
C SER A 224 -10.83 15.14 -17.05
N THR A 225 -11.55 14.08 -17.41
CA THR A 225 -12.96 14.18 -17.84
C THR A 225 -13.87 14.50 -16.67
N THR A 226 -13.62 13.92 -15.49
CA THR A 226 -14.38 14.27 -14.26
C THR A 226 -14.12 15.71 -13.84
N LEU A 227 -12.87 16.19 -13.95
CA LEU A 227 -12.54 17.59 -13.66
C LEU A 227 -13.20 18.55 -14.65
N ALA A 228 -13.21 18.22 -15.95
CA ALA A 228 -13.92 18.99 -16.97
C ALA A 228 -15.44 18.99 -16.76
N ALA A 229 -16.03 17.85 -16.38
CA ALA A 229 -17.45 17.74 -16.07
C ALA A 229 -17.85 18.58 -14.85
N ILE A 230 -17.01 18.60 -13.79
CA ILE A 230 -17.21 19.48 -12.63
C ILE A 230 -17.17 20.94 -13.08
N ALA A 231 -16.16 21.34 -13.84
CA ALA A 231 -16.03 22.73 -14.31
C ALA A 231 -17.22 23.15 -15.19
N GLY A 232 -17.65 22.29 -16.12
CA GLY A 232 -18.82 22.52 -16.96
C GLY A 232 -20.11 22.63 -16.16
N TYR A 233 -20.32 21.71 -15.19
CA TYR A 233 -21.49 21.73 -14.32
C TYR A 233 -21.55 23.00 -13.46
N VAL A 234 -20.42 23.40 -12.86
CA VAL A 234 -20.32 24.65 -12.09
C VAL A 234 -20.63 25.86 -12.98
N THR A 235 -20.10 25.89 -14.20
CA THR A 235 -20.33 27.02 -15.13
C THR A 235 -21.80 27.12 -15.53
N LEU A 236 -22.43 25.99 -15.87
CA LEU A 236 -23.87 25.93 -16.19
C LEU A 236 -24.73 26.37 -15.01
N LEU A 237 -24.41 25.89 -13.81
CA LEU A 237 -25.12 26.22 -12.58
C LEU A 237 -25.03 27.72 -12.26
N LEU A 238 -23.84 28.31 -12.43
CA LEU A 238 -23.66 29.76 -12.25
C LEU A 238 -24.37 30.57 -13.34
N PHE A 239 -24.42 30.08 -14.58
CA PHE A 239 -25.13 30.75 -15.67
C PHE A 239 -26.64 30.73 -15.47
N GLU A 240 -27.23 29.57 -15.13
CA GLU A 240 -28.67 29.46 -14.86
C GLU A 240 -29.08 30.35 -13.68
N LEU A 241 -28.33 30.32 -12.58
CA LEU A 241 -28.63 31.16 -11.42
C LEU A 241 -28.42 32.65 -11.70
N GLY A 242 -27.40 33.01 -12.48
CA GLY A 242 -27.17 34.39 -12.90
C GLY A 242 -28.26 34.93 -13.82
N HIS A 243 -28.77 34.11 -14.74
CA HIS A 243 -29.86 34.48 -15.63
C HIS A 243 -31.20 34.63 -14.88
N LEU A 244 -31.43 33.82 -13.84
CA LEU A 244 -32.64 33.90 -13.01
C LEU A 244 -32.62 35.05 -11.99
N SER A 245 -31.45 35.66 -11.75
CA SER A 245 -31.29 36.81 -10.82
C SER A 245 -31.41 38.18 -11.49
N ARG A 246 -31.56 38.23 -12.83
CA ARG A 246 -31.85 39.44 -13.61
C ARG A 246 -33.33 39.48 -13.96
#